data_AF-A0A3N1D1P7-F1
#
_entry.id   AF-A0A3N1D1P7-F1
#
_cell.length_a   1.000
_cell.length_b   1.000
_cell.length_c   1.000
_cell.angle_alpha   90.00
_cell.angle_beta   90.00
_cell.angle_gamma   90.00
#
_symmetry.space_group_name_H-M   'P 1'
#
loop_
_entity.id
_entity.type
_entity.pdbx_description
1 polymer ?
#
loop_
_entity_poly.entity_id
_entity_poly.type
_entity_poly.pdbx_seq_one_letter_code
_entity_poly.pdbx_strand_id
1 'polypeptide(L)'
;MAPVFVRRAFALGVLLATVVPAIPAEAREATGCVVGKWRLVSVKGYYRSDDGDRIDRSGASGVRLTIGKKKAFFTFTGSKPLMFHGTFAATGPTSWKVVYRGKLQIGVSSTAKLLSFKDTSARGNATSTSDGDTTPLAGELRKGVREYLVPDGSRYTCTKQRLVTKVKLNMLGVRTGDTLTFRRIP
;
A
#
# COMPACT_ATOMS: atom_id res chain seq x y z
N MET A 1 -69.30 32.29 39.34
CA MET A 1 -68.19 31.34 39.57
C MET A 1 -67.81 30.69 38.25
N ALA A 2 -66.66 31.10 37.68
CA ALA A 2 -65.87 30.35 36.69
C ALA A 2 -64.49 31.04 36.59
N PRO A 3 -63.36 30.30 36.47
CA PRO A 3 -62.05 30.81 36.85
C PRO A 3 -61.24 31.42 35.69
N VAL A 4 -60.38 32.38 36.06
CA VAL A 4 -59.35 33.01 35.22
C VAL A 4 -58.14 32.08 35.12
N PHE A 5 -57.74 31.69 33.91
CA PHE A 5 -56.52 30.92 33.66
C PHE A 5 -55.36 31.84 33.25
N VAL A 6 -54.34 31.89 34.09
CA VAL A 6 -53.05 32.55 33.85
C VAL A 6 -52.15 31.60 33.04
N ARG A 7 -51.74 32.01 31.83
CA ARG A 7 -50.75 31.29 31.02
C ARG A 7 -49.33 31.60 31.54
N ARG A 8 -48.61 30.58 32.01
CA ARG A 8 -47.16 30.64 32.25
C ARG A 8 -46.40 30.34 30.95
N ALA A 9 -45.50 31.23 30.57
CA ALA A 9 -44.52 31.01 29.50
C ALA A 9 -43.35 30.16 30.01
N PHE A 10 -42.96 29.14 29.25
CA PHE A 10 -41.71 28.41 29.43
C PHE A 10 -40.69 28.94 28.42
N ALA A 11 -39.56 29.45 28.93
CA ALA A 11 -38.38 29.77 28.13
C ALA A 11 -37.47 28.52 28.06
N LEU A 12 -37.25 28.01 26.86
CA LEU A 12 -36.28 26.94 26.59
C LEU A 12 -34.91 27.56 26.26
N GLY A 13 -33.94 27.35 27.16
CA GLY A 13 -32.53 27.65 26.90
C GLY A 13 -31.88 26.53 26.08
N VAL A 14 -31.36 26.85 24.89
CA VAL A 14 -30.59 25.93 24.05
C VAL A 14 -29.11 26.09 24.36
N LEU A 15 -28.50 25.08 24.99
CA LEU A 15 -27.05 24.94 25.14
C LEU A 15 -26.45 24.40 23.84
N LEU A 16 -25.73 25.23 23.10
CA LEU A 16 -24.90 24.82 21.96
C LEU A 16 -23.61 24.18 22.47
N ALA A 17 -23.58 22.85 22.54
CA ALA A 17 -22.35 22.09 22.73
C ALA A 17 -21.57 22.06 21.41
N THR A 18 -20.44 22.77 21.36
CA THR A 18 -19.48 22.68 20.25
C THR A 18 -18.76 21.34 20.33
N VAL A 19 -19.23 20.37 19.55
CA VAL A 19 -18.51 19.11 19.32
C VAL A 19 -17.28 19.44 18.47
N VAL A 20 -16.13 19.64 19.11
CA VAL A 20 -14.83 19.60 18.43
C VAL A 20 -14.63 18.13 18.02
N PRO A 21 -14.61 17.78 16.72
CA PRO A 21 -14.33 16.41 16.32
C PRO A 21 -12.93 16.07 16.82
N ALA A 22 -12.85 15.11 17.75
CA ALA A 22 -11.60 14.57 18.23
C ALA A 22 -10.82 14.05 17.01
N ILE A 23 -9.73 14.74 16.66
CA ILE A 23 -8.78 14.25 15.68
C ILE A 23 -8.25 12.93 16.25
N PRO A 24 -8.45 11.78 15.59
CA PRO A 24 -7.99 10.51 16.13
C PRO A 24 -6.49 10.59 16.38
N ALA A 25 -6.08 10.24 17.60
CA ALA A 25 -4.70 10.27 18.08
C ALA A 25 -3.73 9.40 17.23
N GLU A 26 -4.28 8.58 16.33
CA GLU A 26 -3.60 7.70 15.40
C GLU A 26 -2.73 8.45 14.36
N ALA A 27 -2.89 9.77 14.21
CA ALA A 27 -2.09 10.55 13.27
C ALA A 27 -0.68 10.92 13.77
N ARG A 28 -0.38 10.79 15.07
CA ARG A 28 0.89 11.29 15.65
C ARG A 28 2.03 10.26 15.75
N GLU A 29 1.80 8.97 15.48
CA GLU A 29 2.83 7.91 15.60
C GLU A 29 3.35 7.34 14.26
N ALA A 30 2.97 7.92 13.11
CA ALA A 30 3.23 7.30 11.81
C ALA A 30 4.73 7.06 11.50
N THR A 31 5.63 7.94 11.92
CA THR A 31 7.07 7.86 11.61
C THR A 31 7.81 6.77 12.38
N GLY A 32 7.30 6.33 13.53
CA GLY A 32 7.95 5.30 14.35
C GLY A 32 7.49 3.88 14.02
N CYS A 33 6.20 3.72 13.71
CA CYS A 33 5.62 2.39 13.57
C CYS A 33 6.15 1.64 12.35
N VAL A 34 6.55 2.34 11.27
CA VAL A 34 6.98 1.71 10.00
C VAL A 34 8.28 0.93 10.15
N VAL A 35 9.15 1.33 11.07
CA VAL A 35 10.39 0.62 11.38
C VAL A 35 10.07 -0.70 12.05
N GLY A 36 10.58 -1.79 11.48
CA GLY A 36 10.34 -3.13 11.97
C GLY A 36 10.36 -4.20 10.89
N LYS A 37 9.98 -5.40 11.29
CA LYS A 37 9.85 -6.55 10.40
C LYS A 37 8.38 -6.78 10.07
N TRP A 38 8.15 -7.09 8.80
CA TRP A 38 6.85 -7.16 8.18
C TRP A 38 6.78 -8.37 7.26
N ARG A 39 5.59 -8.96 7.15
CA ARG A 39 5.27 -10.02 6.19
C ARG A 39 4.10 -9.57 5.34
N LEU A 40 4.29 -9.56 4.02
CA LEU A 40 3.23 -9.28 3.06
C LEU A 40 2.16 -10.36 3.16
N VAL A 41 0.93 -9.96 3.45
CA VAL A 41 -0.22 -10.88 3.56
C VAL A 41 -1.13 -10.80 2.34
N SER A 42 -1.22 -9.65 1.70
CA SER A 42 -2.01 -9.50 0.48
C SER A 42 -1.49 -8.37 -0.41
N VAL A 43 -1.50 -8.61 -1.72
CA VAL A 43 -1.50 -7.57 -2.76
C VAL A 43 -2.91 -7.52 -3.34
N LYS A 44 -3.44 -6.30 -3.48
CA LYS A 44 -4.66 -6.04 -4.24
C LYS A 44 -4.39 -4.88 -5.17
N GLY A 45 -4.46 -5.15 -6.45
CA GLY A 45 -4.16 -4.18 -7.48
C GLY A 45 -5.15 -4.27 -8.61
N TYR A 46 -5.44 -3.15 -9.25
CA TYR A 46 -6.13 -3.17 -10.53
C TYR A 46 -5.53 -2.16 -11.50
N TYR A 47 -5.60 -2.50 -12.78
CA TYR A 47 -5.42 -1.61 -13.92
C TYR A 47 -6.75 -1.57 -14.65
N ARG A 48 -7.11 -0.38 -15.16
CA ARG A 48 -8.27 -0.21 -16.04
C ARG A 48 -7.94 0.83 -17.10
N SER A 49 -8.05 0.48 -18.37
CA SER A 49 -7.96 1.45 -19.48
C SER A 49 -9.35 1.95 -19.90
N ASP A 50 -9.37 3.01 -20.70
CA ASP A 50 -10.59 3.54 -21.30
C ASP A 50 -11.16 2.58 -22.36
N ASP A 51 -10.31 1.78 -22.99
CA ASP A 51 -10.67 0.74 -23.97
C ASP A 51 -11.31 -0.51 -23.33
N GLY A 52 -11.48 -0.50 -22.00
CA GLY A 52 -12.11 -1.59 -21.26
C GLY A 52 -11.15 -2.69 -20.80
N ASP A 53 -9.85 -2.56 -21.04
CA ASP A 53 -8.87 -3.50 -20.51
C ASP A 53 -8.85 -3.44 -19.00
N ARG A 54 -8.76 -4.60 -18.37
CA ARG A 54 -8.70 -4.73 -16.92
C ARG A 54 -7.63 -5.74 -16.54
N ILE A 55 -6.81 -5.41 -15.54
CA ILE A 55 -5.87 -6.38 -14.95
C ILE A 55 -5.99 -6.33 -13.44
N ASP A 56 -6.47 -7.42 -12.84
CA ASP A 56 -6.48 -7.62 -11.40
C ASP A 56 -5.19 -8.33 -10.95
N ARG A 57 -4.67 -7.91 -9.79
CA ARG A 57 -3.41 -8.42 -9.24
C ARG A 57 -3.61 -8.93 -7.82
N SER A 58 -3.09 -10.12 -7.55
CA SER A 58 -3.18 -10.76 -6.23
C SER A 58 -2.00 -11.68 -5.95
N GLY A 59 -1.84 -12.15 -4.71
CA GLY A 59 -0.76 -13.07 -4.34
C GLY A 59 0.42 -12.37 -3.68
N ALA A 60 1.64 -12.80 -4.00
CA ALA A 60 2.91 -12.37 -3.37
C ALA A 60 2.98 -12.53 -1.85
N SER A 61 2.01 -13.21 -1.23
CA SER A 61 1.98 -13.40 0.22
C SER A 61 3.23 -14.15 0.68
N GLY A 62 3.81 -13.72 1.78
CA GLY A 62 5.01 -14.33 2.35
C GLY A 62 6.30 -13.54 2.13
N VAL A 63 6.31 -12.53 1.25
CA VAL A 63 7.45 -11.61 1.15
C VAL A 63 7.70 -10.98 2.51
N ARG A 64 8.95 -11.06 2.98
CA ARG A 64 9.38 -10.42 4.22
C ARG A 64 10.02 -9.09 3.91
N LEU A 65 9.64 -8.06 4.66
CA LEU A 65 10.16 -6.70 4.55
C LEU A 65 10.67 -6.28 5.93
N THR A 66 11.94 -5.93 6.03
CA THR A 66 12.50 -5.30 7.22
C THR A 66 12.83 -3.86 6.90
N ILE A 67 12.20 -2.91 7.59
CA ILE A 67 12.45 -1.47 7.43
C ILE A 67 13.26 -1.01 8.64
N GLY A 68 14.47 -0.55 8.40
CA GLY A 68 15.30 0.17 9.36
C GLY A 68 15.23 1.69 9.16
N LYS A 69 16.09 2.44 9.84
CA LYS A 69 16.11 3.92 9.76
C LYS A 69 16.47 4.47 8.37
N LYS A 70 17.37 3.80 7.64
CA LYS A 70 17.91 4.27 6.34
C LYS A 70 17.90 3.19 5.25
N LYS A 71 17.65 1.94 5.61
CA LYS A 71 17.68 0.79 4.69
C LYS A 71 16.46 -0.08 4.93
N ALA A 72 15.98 -0.70 3.86
CA ALA A 72 15.00 -1.75 3.89
C ALA A 72 15.55 -3.01 3.21
N PHE A 73 15.05 -4.16 3.64
CA PHE A 73 15.44 -5.48 3.14
C PHE A 73 14.19 -6.27 2.79
N PHE A 74 14.07 -6.65 1.52
CA PHE A 74 13.06 -7.59 1.06
C PHE A 74 13.68 -8.98 0.95
N THR A 75 12.94 -10.00 1.38
CA THR A 75 13.24 -11.41 1.14
C THR A 75 12.04 -12.04 0.47
N PHE A 76 12.23 -12.45 -0.78
CA PHE A 76 11.19 -13.03 -1.62
C PHE A 76 11.18 -14.56 -1.56
N THR A 77 12.29 -15.18 -1.14
CA THR A 77 12.39 -16.65 -0.99
C THR A 77 11.28 -17.20 -0.10
N GLY A 78 10.51 -18.15 -0.64
CA GLY A 78 9.36 -18.78 0.03
C GLY A 78 8.05 -17.99 -0.05
N SER A 79 8.00 -16.90 -0.82
CA SER A 79 6.74 -16.20 -1.11
C SER A 79 5.95 -16.89 -2.22
N LYS A 80 4.63 -16.69 -2.23
CA LYS A 80 3.77 -17.13 -3.34
C LYS A 80 4.01 -16.25 -4.58
N PRO A 81 3.74 -16.73 -5.79
CA PRO A 81 3.75 -15.90 -6.99
C PRO A 81 2.79 -14.70 -6.90
N LEU A 82 3.11 -13.63 -7.61
CA LEU A 82 2.17 -12.55 -7.92
C LEU A 82 1.37 -12.96 -9.16
N MET A 83 0.06 -13.03 -9.04
CA MET A 83 -0.86 -13.44 -10.10
C MET A 83 -1.48 -12.21 -10.75
N PHE A 84 -1.60 -12.25 -12.07
CA PHE A 84 -2.27 -11.25 -12.89
C PHE A 84 -3.41 -11.93 -13.63
N HIS A 85 -4.60 -11.35 -13.52
CA HIS A 85 -5.79 -11.78 -14.25
C HIS A 85 -6.28 -10.60 -15.08
N GLY A 86 -6.01 -10.68 -16.37
CA GLY A 86 -6.34 -9.68 -17.37
C GLY A 86 -7.62 -10.03 -18.14
N THR A 87 -8.29 -9.01 -18.64
CA THR A 87 -9.20 -9.10 -19.77
C THR A 87 -8.85 -7.93 -20.68
N PHE A 88 -8.44 -8.24 -21.90
CA PHE A 88 -8.07 -7.22 -22.89
C PHE A 88 -9.10 -7.22 -24.01
N ALA A 89 -9.46 -6.03 -24.52
CA ALA A 89 -10.48 -5.89 -25.55
C ALA A 89 -10.14 -6.71 -26.82
N ALA A 90 -8.86 -6.76 -27.19
CA ALA A 90 -8.40 -7.43 -28.40
C ALA A 90 -8.17 -8.94 -28.25
N THR A 91 -7.80 -9.43 -27.06
CA THR A 91 -7.35 -10.82 -26.86
C THR A 91 -8.17 -11.62 -25.85
N GLY A 92 -9.13 -10.98 -25.18
CA GLY A 92 -9.99 -11.63 -24.19
C GLY A 92 -9.29 -11.91 -22.85
N PRO A 93 -9.78 -12.89 -22.06
CA PRO A 93 -9.22 -13.22 -20.76
C PRO A 93 -7.79 -13.76 -20.87
N THR A 94 -6.88 -13.19 -20.10
CA THR A 94 -5.47 -13.60 -20.05
C THR A 94 -5.03 -13.73 -18.60
N SER A 95 -4.10 -14.64 -18.30
CA SER A 95 -3.48 -14.69 -16.97
C SER A 95 -2.01 -15.03 -17.05
N TRP A 96 -1.21 -14.40 -16.19
CA TRP A 96 0.20 -14.69 -16.06
C TRP A 96 0.64 -14.54 -14.60
N LYS A 97 1.86 -14.96 -14.30
CA LYS A 97 2.40 -14.90 -12.94
C LYS A 97 3.83 -14.41 -12.94
N VAL A 98 4.18 -13.65 -11.92
CA VAL A 98 5.55 -13.23 -11.64
C VAL A 98 6.03 -13.92 -10.36
N VAL A 99 7.15 -14.63 -10.46
CA VAL A 99 7.78 -15.29 -9.32
C VAL A 99 8.96 -14.46 -8.86
N TYR A 100 8.94 -14.04 -7.59
CA TYR A 100 10.05 -13.29 -6.99
C TYR A 100 10.93 -14.22 -6.13
N ARG A 101 12.26 -14.09 -6.23
CA ARG A 101 13.23 -14.85 -5.42
C ARG A 101 14.36 -13.97 -4.91
N GLY A 102 15.12 -14.49 -3.95
CA GLY A 102 16.33 -13.84 -3.43
C GLY A 102 16.07 -12.71 -2.43
N LYS A 103 17.08 -11.87 -2.24
CA LYS A 103 17.09 -10.76 -1.28
C LYS A 103 17.43 -9.43 -1.97
N LEU A 104 16.69 -8.39 -1.63
CA LEU A 104 16.90 -7.02 -2.10
C LEU A 104 17.15 -6.11 -0.90
N GLN A 105 18.25 -5.38 -0.91
CA GLN A 105 18.51 -4.26 -0.02
C GLN A 105 18.29 -2.97 -0.79
N ILE A 106 17.63 -2.00 -0.18
CA ILE A 106 17.37 -0.69 -0.79
C ILE A 106 17.36 0.39 0.29
N GLY A 107 17.78 1.60 -0.05
CA GLY A 107 17.65 2.78 0.82
C GLY A 107 16.18 3.13 1.02
N VAL A 108 15.82 3.58 2.22
CA VAL A 108 14.44 3.95 2.55
C VAL A 108 14.43 5.27 3.31
N SER A 109 13.42 6.08 3.03
CA SER A 109 13.05 7.26 3.81
C SER A 109 11.56 7.23 4.07
N SER A 110 11.13 7.82 5.18
CA SER A 110 9.72 7.94 5.49
C SER A 110 9.41 9.28 6.12
N THR A 111 8.23 9.80 5.81
CA THR A 111 7.58 10.89 6.53
C THR A 111 6.31 10.35 7.18
N ALA A 112 5.52 11.18 7.86
CA ALA A 112 4.26 10.74 8.46
C ALA A 112 3.24 10.15 7.45
N LYS A 113 3.39 10.41 6.14
CA LYS A 113 2.42 9.96 5.12
C LYS A 113 3.03 9.21 3.95
N LEU A 114 4.35 9.29 3.75
CA LEU A 114 5.03 8.76 2.57
C LEU A 114 6.16 7.82 2.96
N LEU A 115 6.23 6.69 2.27
CA LEU A 115 7.32 5.73 2.32
C LEU A 115 7.98 5.70 0.95
N SER A 116 9.25 6.07 0.89
CA SER A 116 10.02 6.16 -0.34
C SER A 116 11.21 5.23 -0.31
N PHE A 117 11.48 4.59 -1.44
CA PHE A 117 12.62 3.71 -1.62
C PHE A 117 13.57 4.33 -2.64
N LYS A 118 14.86 4.36 -2.32
CA LYS A 118 15.87 4.96 -3.19
C LYS A 118 16.37 3.92 -4.18
N ASP A 119 15.73 3.84 -5.34
CA ASP A 119 16.00 2.81 -6.36
C ASP A 119 17.47 2.74 -6.79
N THR A 120 18.16 3.89 -6.88
CA THR A 120 19.60 3.97 -7.20
C THR A 120 20.51 3.25 -6.18
N SER A 121 19.99 2.97 -4.98
CA SER A 121 20.71 2.25 -3.92
C SER A 121 20.36 0.76 -3.83
N ALA A 122 19.53 0.26 -4.75
CA ALA A 122 19.14 -1.14 -4.81
C ALA A 122 20.35 -2.07 -5.01
N ARG A 123 20.44 -3.13 -4.21
CA ARG A 123 21.50 -4.15 -4.22
C ARG A 123 20.95 -5.51 -3.82
N GLY A 124 21.66 -6.58 -4.16
CA GLY A 124 21.32 -7.95 -3.79
C GLY A 124 21.05 -8.84 -5.01
N ASN A 125 20.65 -10.07 -4.74
CA ASN A 125 20.46 -11.12 -5.74
C ASN A 125 18.98 -11.39 -6.06
N ALA A 126 18.09 -10.45 -5.73
CA ALA A 126 16.67 -10.65 -5.98
C ALA A 126 16.36 -10.64 -7.49
N THR A 127 15.45 -11.53 -7.89
CA THR A 127 14.99 -11.67 -9.28
C THR A 127 13.47 -11.68 -9.35
N SER A 128 12.93 -11.27 -10.49
CA SER A 128 11.57 -11.55 -10.95
C SER A 128 11.65 -12.49 -12.15
N THR A 129 10.72 -13.46 -12.23
CA THR A 129 10.57 -14.34 -13.39
C THR A 129 9.13 -14.24 -13.90
N SER A 130 8.95 -13.88 -15.17
CA SER A 130 7.67 -13.89 -15.90
C SER A 130 7.87 -14.65 -17.19
N ASP A 131 6.96 -15.59 -17.51
CA ASP A 131 6.95 -16.28 -18.81
C ASP A 131 8.27 -16.93 -19.24
N GLY A 132 9.09 -17.35 -18.26
CA GLY A 132 10.40 -17.96 -18.47
C GLY A 132 11.57 -16.98 -18.39
N ASP A 133 11.32 -15.69 -18.61
CA ASP A 133 12.32 -14.63 -18.54
C ASP A 133 12.61 -14.25 -17.10
N THR A 134 13.88 -14.26 -16.73
CA THR A 134 14.34 -13.91 -15.37
C THR A 134 15.17 -12.64 -15.40
N THR A 135 14.78 -11.66 -14.59
CA THR A 135 15.40 -10.34 -14.56
C THR A 135 15.91 -10.00 -13.14
N PRO A 136 17.13 -9.45 -13.01
CA PRO A 136 17.64 -9.01 -11.70
C PRO A 136 17.01 -7.69 -11.26
N LEU A 137 16.27 -7.70 -10.14
CA LEU A 137 15.51 -6.54 -9.65
C LEU A 137 16.39 -5.32 -9.36
N ALA A 138 17.55 -5.54 -8.73
CA ALA A 138 18.43 -4.43 -8.37
C ALA A 138 19.01 -3.71 -9.59
N GLY A 139 19.15 -4.39 -10.73
CA GLY A 139 19.54 -3.77 -11.99
C GLY A 139 18.43 -2.88 -12.52
N GLU A 140 17.21 -3.42 -12.60
CA GLU A 140 16.04 -2.74 -13.15
C GLU A 140 15.62 -1.52 -12.33
N LEU A 141 15.56 -1.64 -11.00
CA LEU A 141 15.28 -0.50 -10.13
C LEU A 141 16.28 0.65 -10.35
N ARG A 142 17.58 0.35 -10.46
CA ARG A 142 18.59 1.39 -10.72
C ARG A 142 18.44 2.07 -12.08
N LYS A 143 17.80 1.43 -13.06
CA LYS A 143 17.42 2.01 -14.35
C LYS A 143 16.11 2.81 -14.30
N GLY A 144 15.44 2.86 -13.15
CA GLY A 144 14.16 3.52 -12.97
C GLY A 144 12.94 2.65 -13.31
N VAL A 145 13.13 1.36 -13.58
CA VAL A 145 12.03 0.42 -13.83
C VAL A 145 11.31 0.15 -12.52
N ARG A 146 9.99 0.30 -12.53
CA ARG A 146 9.14 0.19 -11.34
C ARG A 146 8.75 -1.25 -11.08
N GLU A 147 8.90 -1.69 -9.84
CA GLU A 147 8.52 -3.03 -9.40
C GLU A 147 7.28 -3.03 -8.50
N TYR A 148 6.34 -3.94 -8.76
CA TYR A 148 5.05 -3.99 -8.05
C TYR A 148 5.19 -4.19 -6.53
N LEU A 149 6.20 -4.94 -6.11
CA LEU A 149 6.43 -5.27 -4.70
C LEU A 149 7.36 -4.29 -3.98
N VAL A 150 7.91 -3.29 -4.69
CA VAL A 150 8.78 -2.24 -4.12
C VAL A 150 8.08 -0.88 -4.28
N PRO A 151 7.20 -0.52 -3.34
CA PRO A 151 6.29 0.60 -3.51
C PRO A 151 6.97 1.94 -3.21
N ASP A 152 7.68 2.53 -4.17
CA ASP A 152 8.30 3.85 -3.99
C ASP A 152 7.30 5.01 -4.12
N GLY A 153 7.49 6.05 -3.31
CA GLY A 153 6.61 7.21 -3.20
C GLY A 153 5.20 6.86 -2.71
N SER A 154 5.03 5.71 -2.05
CA SER A 154 3.72 5.21 -1.68
C SER A 154 3.18 5.93 -0.45
N ARG A 155 1.89 6.27 -0.50
CA ARG A 155 1.18 6.67 0.72
C ARG A 155 1.05 5.46 1.60
N TYR A 156 1.24 5.61 2.90
CA TYR A 156 1.08 4.48 3.81
C TYR A 156 0.23 4.84 5.03
N THR A 157 -0.38 3.80 5.60
CA THR A 157 -0.91 3.81 6.97
C THR A 157 -0.21 2.72 7.74
N CYS A 158 0.02 2.97 9.03
CA CYS A 158 0.79 2.05 9.84
C CYS A 158 0.32 2.08 11.30
N THR A 159 0.28 0.89 11.88
CA THR A 159 -0.07 0.59 13.27
C THR A 159 0.96 -0.40 13.82
N LYS A 160 0.90 -0.72 15.12
CA LYS A 160 1.79 -1.72 15.74
C LYS A 160 1.76 -3.10 15.03
N GLN A 161 0.63 -3.46 14.42
CA GLN A 161 0.42 -4.78 13.83
C GLN A 161 0.37 -4.79 12.30
N ARG A 162 0.08 -3.65 11.68
CA ARG A 162 -0.26 -3.59 10.25
C ARG A 162 0.39 -2.39 9.57
N LEU A 163 0.97 -2.63 8.41
CA LEU A 163 1.47 -1.61 7.48
C LEU A 163 0.73 -1.77 6.16
N VAL A 164 0.12 -0.72 5.65
CA VAL A 164 -0.56 -0.71 4.35
C VAL A 164 0.08 0.35 3.49
N THR A 165 0.61 -0.03 2.33
CA THR A 165 1.11 0.91 1.33
C THR A 165 0.15 0.98 0.15
N LYS A 166 -0.05 2.18 -0.37
CA LYS A 166 -0.84 2.48 -1.56
C LYS A 166 0.09 3.00 -2.64
N VAL A 167 0.34 2.18 -3.64
CA VAL A 167 1.18 2.49 -4.79
C VAL A 167 0.30 3.08 -5.87
N LYS A 168 0.76 4.16 -6.47
CA LYS A 168 0.24 4.63 -7.74
C LYS A 168 1.32 4.42 -8.77
N LEU A 169 1.07 3.56 -9.75
CA LEU A 169 1.94 3.43 -10.90
C LEU A 169 1.26 4.15 -12.07
N ASN A 170 2.06 4.87 -12.85
CA ASN A 170 1.64 5.35 -14.15
C ASN A 170 2.21 4.38 -15.18
N MET A 171 1.36 3.58 -15.79
CA MET A 171 1.73 2.66 -16.87
C MET A 171 1.04 3.14 -18.13
N LEU A 172 1.82 3.62 -19.09
CA LEU A 172 1.33 4.07 -20.40
C LEU A 172 0.24 5.15 -20.31
N GLY A 173 0.36 6.08 -19.35
CA GLY A 173 -0.64 7.14 -19.13
C GLY A 173 -1.83 6.73 -18.24
N VAL A 174 -1.94 5.43 -17.91
CA VAL A 174 -3.01 4.90 -17.08
C VAL A 174 -2.55 4.79 -15.62
N ARG A 175 -3.37 5.34 -14.73
CA ARG A 175 -3.15 5.27 -13.28
C ARG A 175 -3.59 3.92 -12.75
N THR A 176 -2.65 3.12 -12.28
CA THR A 176 -2.95 1.90 -11.52
C THR A 176 -2.83 2.18 -10.03
N GLY A 177 -3.61 1.43 -9.24
CA GLY A 177 -3.60 1.50 -7.79
C GLY A 177 -3.33 0.13 -7.20
N ASP A 178 -2.19 -0.02 -6.53
CA ASP A 178 -1.89 -1.22 -5.75
C ASP A 178 -1.96 -0.94 -4.26
N THR A 179 -2.54 -1.87 -3.52
CA THR A 179 -2.52 -1.89 -2.07
C THR A 179 -1.77 -3.12 -1.60
N LEU A 180 -0.64 -2.89 -0.93
CA LEU A 180 0.12 -3.95 -0.27
C LEU A 180 -0.19 -3.88 1.23
N THR A 181 -0.66 -4.98 1.78
CA THR A 181 -0.91 -5.09 3.23
C THR A 181 0.10 -6.03 3.84
N PHE A 182 0.81 -5.54 4.85
CA PHE A 182 1.77 -6.27 5.63
C PHE A 182 1.30 -6.44 7.07
N ARG A 183 1.63 -7.58 7.66
CA ARG A 183 1.48 -7.88 9.09
C ARG A 183 2.84 -7.83 9.77
N ARG A 184 2.91 -7.27 10.97
CA ARG A 184 4.12 -7.27 11.81
C ARG A 184 4.56 -8.71 12.10
N ILE A 185 5.87 -8.95 12.15
CA ILE A 185 6.45 -10.20 12.64
C ILE A 185 7.47 -9.89 13.76
N PRO A 186 7.64 -10.79 14.76
CA PRO A 186 8.63 -10.62 15.83
C PRO A 186 10.09 -10.51 15.32
#